data_AF-A0A2D6M9X8-F1
#
_entry.id   AF-A0A2D6M9X8-F1
#
_cell.length_a   1.000
_cell.length_b   1.000
_cell.length_c   1.000
_cell.angle_alpha   90.00
_cell.angle_beta   90.00
_cell.angle_gamma   90.00
#
_symmetry.space_group_name_H-M   'P 1'
#
loop_
_entity.id
_entity.type
_entity.pdbx_description
1 polymer ?
#
loop_
_entity_poly.entity_id
_entity_poly.type
_entity_poly.pdbx_seq_one_letter_code
_entity_poly.pdbx_strand_id
1 'polypeptide(L)' 'MEKKYTALKHREFYSQKTEIRIEPRVYRGSKPYLDIREYFWNGKEMQPSRRGITIPEDEKDQFLKAITEQCKKL' A
#
# COMPACT_ATOMS: atom_id res chain seq x y z
N MET A 1 -4.52 20.14 1.59
CA MET A 1 -5.10 18.79 1.84
C MET A 1 -3.98 17.88 2.30
N GLU A 2 -4.12 17.33 3.49
CA GLU A 2 -3.15 16.38 4.07
C GLU A 2 -3.21 15.06 3.28
N LYS A 3 -2.05 14.53 2.86
CA LYS A 3 -2.00 13.24 2.17
C LYS A 3 -2.30 12.13 3.18
N LYS A 4 -3.36 11.36 2.94
CA LYS A 4 -3.77 10.22 3.79
C LYS A 4 -2.95 8.94 3.56
N TYR A 5 -1.83 9.04 2.87
CA TYR A 5 -1.07 7.90 2.38
C TYR A 5 0.42 8.15 2.34
N THR A 6 1.20 7.08 2.47
CA THR A 6 2.65 7.10 2.22
C THR A 6 2.95 6.44 0.87
N ALA A 7 3.65 7.17 0.00
CA ALA A 7 4.12 6.67 -1.30
C ALA A 7 5.53 6.09 -1.15
N LEU A 8 5.74 4.83 -1.50
CA LEU A 8 7.01 4.15 -1.22
C LEU A 8 8.03 4.17 -2.37
N LYS A 9 7.60 4.37 -3.63
CA LYS A 9 8.48 4.62 -4.79
C LYS A 9 7.66 4.79 -6.06
N HIS A 10 8.08 5.71 -6.93
CA HIS A 10 7.67 5.73 -8.33
C HIS A 10 8.47 4.66 -9.08
N ARG A 11 7.81 3.74 -9.77
CA ARG A 11 8.48 2.77 -10.64
C ARG A 11 8.09 3.03 -12.09
N GLU A 12 9.09 3.35 -12.91
CA GLU A 12 8.98 3.36 -14.37
C GLU A 12 9.29 1.95 -14.86
N PHE A 13 8.30 1.04 -14.84
CA PHE A 13 8.41 -0.22 -15.57
C PHE A 13 7.63 -0.10 -16.87
N TYR A 14 8.25 -0.62 -17.94
CA TYR A 14 7.85 -0.59 -19.34
C TYR A 14 6.33 -0.39 -19.56
N SER A 15 6.00 0.76 -20.17
CA SER A 15 4.67 1.25 -20.61
C SER A 15 3.76 2.00 -19.62
N GLN A 16 3.87 1.85 -18.29
CA GLN A 16 3.00 2.57 -17.35
C GLN A 16 3.69 3.00 -16.04
N LYS A 17 3.55 4.27 -15.68
CA LYS A 17 4.01 4.83 -14.40
C LYS A 17 3.18 4.26 -13.25
N THR A 18 3.82 3.62 -12.28
CA THR A 18 3.16 3.02 -11.11
C THR A 18 3.72 3.54 -9.79
N GLU A 19 2.93 3.41 -8.73
CA GLU A 19 3.25 3.87 -7.37
C GLU A 19 2.73 2.86 -6.32
N ILE A 20 3.54 2.48 -5.35
CA ILE A 20 3.03 1.75 -4.17
C ILE A 20 2.57 2.76 -3.13
N ARG A 21 1.31 2.64 -2.67
CA ARG A 21 0.74 3.42 -1.58
C ARG A 21 0.45 2.56 -0.37
N ILE A 22 0.68 3.12 0.81
CA ILE A 22 0.27 2.58 2.10
C ILE A 22 -0.82 3.49 2.66
N GLU A 23 -2.00 2.94 2.93
CA GLU A 23 -3.20 3.69 3.31
C GLU A 23 -3.98 3.01 4.43
N PRO A 24 -4.37 3.71 5.50
CA PRO A 24 -5.42 3.22 6.37
C PRO A 24 -6.77 3.29 5.65
N ARG A 25 -7.55 2.21 5.71
CA ARG A 25 -8.89 2.13 5.09
C ARG A 25 -9.90 1.56 6.06
N VAL A 26 -11.18 1.86 5.82
CA VAL A 26 -12.33 1.35 6.56
C VAL A 26 -13.35 0.87 5.54
N TYR A 27 -13.91 -0.33 5.74
CA TYR A 27 -14.94 -0.87 4.87
C TYR A 27 -16.24 -1.07 5.64
N ARG A 28 -17.29 -0.32 5.29
CA ARG A 28 -18.66 -0.49 5.84
C ARG A 28 -18.75 -0.58 7.37
N GLY A 29 -17.99 0.26 8.09
CA GLY A 29 -17.98 0.26 9.56
C GLY A 29 -17.16 -0.88 10.19
N SER A 30 -16.41 -1.63 9.39
CA SER A 30 -15.41 -2.58 9.91
C SER A 30 -14.33 -1.86 10.71
N LYS A 31 -13.56 -2.65 11.46
CA LYS A 31 -12.27 -2.18 11.97
C LYS A 31 -11.41 -1.64 10.81
N PRO A 32 -10.60 -0.60 11.06
CA PRO A 32 -9.64 -0.12 10.08
C PRO A 32 -8.65 -1.23 9.68
N TYR A 33 -8.04 -1.08 8.51
CA TYR A 33 -6.98 -1.97 8.04
C TYR A 33 -5.91 -1.16 7.31
N LEU A 34 -4.69 -1.68 7.24
CA LEU A 34 -3.61 -1.11 6.43
C LEU A 34 -3.66 -1.74 5.03
N ASP A 35 -3.87 -0.94 3.99
CA ASP A 35 -3.77 -1.40 2.61
C ASP A 35 -2.43 -0.97 2.02
N ILE A 36 -1.67 -1.93 1.49
CA ILE A 36 -0.42 -1.69 0.77
C ILE A 36 -0.65 -2.15 -0.66
N ARG A 37 -0.74 -1.20 -1.61
CA ARG A 37 -1.24 -1.50 -2.95
C ARG A 37 -0.50 -0.72 -4.03
N GLU A 38 -0.32 -1.38 -5.18
CA GLU A 38 0.15 -0.74 -6.40
C GLU A 38 -0.97 0.06 -7.06
N TYR A 39 -0.66 1.28 -7.46
CA TYR A 39 -1.51 2.17 -8.23
C TYR A 39 -0.91 2.41 -9.59
N PHE A 40 -1.76 2.58 -10.59
CA PHE A 40 -1.38 2.87 -11.97
C PHE A 40 -2.20 4.03 -12.52
N TRP A 41 -1.66 4.73 -13.51
CA TRP A 41 -2.39 5.77 -14.20
C TRP A 41 -3.47 5.17 -15.09
N ASN A 42 -4.70 5.61 -14.90
CA ASN A 42 -5.80 5.41 -15.83
C ASN A 42 -6.32 6.78 -16.28
N GLY A 43 -5.90 7.23 -17.45
CA GLY A 43 -6.14 8.60 -17.92
C GLY A 43 -5.40 9.62 -17.06
N LYS A 44 -6.15 10.49 -16.36
CA LYS A 44 -5.61 11.56 -15.49
C LYS A 44 -5.66 11.23 -14.01
N GLU A 45 -6.05 10.01 -13.64
CA GLU A 45 -6.19 9.60 -12.24
C GLU A 45 -5.42 8.32 -11.96
N MET A 46 -4.94 8.19 -10.72
CA MET A 46 -4.30 6.98 -10.23
C MET A 46 -5.35 6.05 -9.64
N GLN A 47 -5.43 4.84 -10.16
CA GLN A 47 -6.38 3.82 -9.73
C GLN A 47 -5.65 2.66 -9.03
N PRO A 48 -6.25 2.05 -8.00
CA PRO A 48 -5.68 0.90 -7.33
C PRO A 48 -5.67 -0.32 -8.27
N SER A 49 -4.57 -1.05 -8.28
CA SER A 49 -4.44 -2.31 -8.99
C SER A 49 -4.85 -3.51 -8.10
N ARG A 50 -4.97 -4.69 -8.72
CA ARG A 50 -5.19 -5.94 -7.98
C ARG A 50 -3.96 -6.39 -7.20
N ARG A 51 -2.78 -5.81 -7.47
CA ARG A 51 -1.52 -6.13 -6.80
C ARG A 51 -1.40 -5.32 -5.51
N GLY A 52 -1.57 -6.00 -4.40
CA GLY A 52 -1.47 -5.40 -3.07
C GLY A 52 -1.86 -6.41 -2.00
N ILE A 53 -1.70 -6.00 -0.75
CA ILE A 53 -2.10 -6.75 0.42
C ILE A 53 -2.86 -5.83 1.37
N THR A 54 -3.89 -6.40 2.00
CA THR A 54 -4.61 -5.76 3.09
C THR A 54 -4.20 -6.46 4.38
N ILE A 55 -3.79 -5.67 5.36
CA ILE A 55 -3.35 -6.15 6.67
C ILE A 55 -4.39 -5.69 7.70
N PRO A 56 -5.11 -6.61 8.35
CA PRO A 56 -6.02 -6.29 9.44
C PRO A 56 -5.33 -5.48 10.55
N GLU A 57 -6.09 -4.65 11.27
CA GLU A 57 -5.54 -3.82 12.36
C GLU A 57 -4.75 -4.63 13.40
N ASP A 58 -5.30 -5.78 13.77
CA ASP A 58 -4.77 -6.69 14.78
C ASP A 58 -3.51 -7.46 14.33
N GLU A 59 -3.20 -7.45 13.03
CA GLU A 59 -2.01 -8.11 12.47
C GLU A 59 -0.87 -7.13 12.15
N LYS A 60 -1.09 -5.81 12.27
CA LYS A 60 -0.11 -4.78 11.85
C LYS A 60 1.24 -4.93 12.53
N ASP A 61 1.27 -5.13 13.84
CA ASP A 61 2.51 -5.20 14.62
C ASP A 61 3.34 -6.44 14.23
N GLN A 62 2.66 -7.58 14.04
CA GLN A 62 3.29 -8.81 13.59
C GLN A 62 3.85 -8.66 12.18
N PHE A 63 3.09 -8.03 11.27
CA PHE A 63 3.54 -7.75 9.92
C PHE A 63 4.79 -6.85 9.89
N LEU A 64 4.79 -5.74 10.65
CA LEU A 64 5.93 -4.82 10.73
C LEU A 64 7.18 -5.50 11.30
N LYS A 65 7.01 -6.32 12.34
CA LYS A 65 8.10 -7.11 12.91
C LYS A 65 8.68 -8.08 11.87
N ALA A 66 7.84 -8.84 11.18
CA ALA A 66 8.26 -9.80 10.17
C ALA A 66 9.02 -9.14 9.02
N ILE A 67 8.54 -8.00 8.50
CA ILE A 67 9.24 -7.24 7.47
C ILE A 67 10.59 -6.73 7.97
N THR A 68 10.63 -6.15 9.17
CA THR A 68 11.86 -5.61 9.73
C THR A 68 12.92 -6.70 9.91
N GLU A 69 12.53 -7.87 10.42
CA GLU A 69 13.41 -9.03 10.55
C GLU A 69 13.88 -9.57 9.20
N GLN A 70 13.00 -9.60 8.19
CA GLN A 70 13.36 -10.06 6.85
C GLN A 70 14.35 -9.08 6.19
N CYS A 71 14.16 -7.78 6.34
CA CYS A 71 15.08 -6.77 5.79
C CYS A 71 16.45 -6.78 6.45
N LYS A 72 16.58 -7.18 7.72
CA LYS A 72 17.89 -7.35 8.39
C LYS A 72 18.71 -8.52 7.85
N LYS A 73 18.06 -9.47 7.15
CA LYS A 73 18.72 -10.64 6.54
C LYS A 73 19.19 -10.38 5.10
N LEU A 74 18.83 -9.24 4.52
CA LEU A 74 19.27 -8.78 3.20
C LEU A 74 20.57 -7.99 3.32
#